data_AF-A0A352V9W7-F1
#
_entry.id   AF-A0A352V9W7-F1
#
_cell.length_a   1.000
_cell.length_b   1.000
_cell.length_c   1.000
_cell.angle_alpha   90.00
_cell.angle_beta   90.00
_cell.angle_gamma   90.00
#
_symmetry.space_group_name_H-M   'P 1'
#
loop_
_entity.id
_entity.type
_entity.pdbx_description
1 polymer ?
#
loop_
_entity_poly.entity_id
_entity_poly.type
_entity_poly.pdbx_seq_one_letter_code
_entity_poly.pdbx_strand_id
1 'polypeptide(L)' 'MKKIGELFIENKVLTQKELDSALKIQKSLDVKRPLGEILVDLGLITYDKLINYIDIQLKALEESIR' A
#
# COMPACT_ATOMS: atom_id res chain seq x y z
N MET A 1 9.49 -2.70 9.72
CA MET A 1 8.62 -1.81 8.92
C MET A 1 7.51 -2.66 8.30
N LYS A 2 6.26 -2.48 8.74
CA LYS A 2 5.11 -3.13 8.08
C LYS A 2 4.96 -2.56 6.67
N LYS A 3 4.63 -3.40 5.68
CA LYS A 3 4.39 -2.91 4.32
C LYS A 3 3.04 -2.21 4.26
N ILE A 4 2.92 -1.18 3.43
CA ILE A 4 1.67 -0.42 3.30
C ILE A 4 0.49 -1.29 2.84
N GLY A 5 0.77 -2.31 2.02
CA GLY A 5 -0.21 -3.31 1.61
C GLY A 5 -0.81 -4.11 2.77
N GLU A 6 0.00 -4.44 3.78
CA GLU A 6 -0.48 -5.14 4.98
C GLU A 6 -1.35 -4.22 5.82
N LEU A 7 -0.97 -2.94 5.94
CA LEU A 7 -1.74 -1.93 6.65
C LEU A 7 -3.15 -1.77 6.03
N PHE A 8 -3.25 -1.79 4.70
CA PHE A 8 -4.55 -1.72 4.02
C PHE A 8 -5.43 -2.94 4.29
N ILE A 9 -4.86 -4.15 4.41
CA ILE A 9 -5.62 -5.36 4.74
C ILE A 9 -6.07 -5.35 6.20
N GLU A 10 -5.19 -4.97 7.13
CA GLU A 10 -5.52 -4.86 8.56
C GLU A 10 -6.70 -3.91 8.80
N ASN A 11 -6.73 -2.81 8.05
CA ASN A 11 -7.81 -1.82 8.12
C ASN A 11 -9.00 -2.11 7.19
N LYS A 12 -9.06 -3.30 6.58
CA LYS A 12 -10.13 -3.74 5.66
C LYS A 12 -10.36 -2.79 4.47
N VAL A 13 -9.34 -2.04 4.07
CA VAL A 13 -9.35 -1.18 2.87
C VAL A 13 -9.16 -2.03 1.62
N LEU A 14 -8.33 -3.07 1.71
CA LEU A 14 -8.09 -4.03 0.64
C LEU A 14 -8.33 -5.45 1.15
N THR A 15 -8.73 -6.32 0.24
CA THR A 15 -8.67 -7.77 0.42
C THR A 15 -7.30 -8.30 0.01
N GLN A 16 -6.96 -9.48 0.52
CA GLN A 16 -5.75 -10.19 0.10
C GLN A 16 -5.69 -10.39 -1.43
N LYS A 17 -6.83 -10.70 -2.05
CA LYS A 17 -6.94 -10.90 -3.50
C LYS A 17 -6.62 -9.64 -4.30
N GLU A 18 -7.10 -8.48 -3.86
CA GLU A 18 -6.84 -7.20 -4.52
C GLU A 18 -5.37 -6.80 -4.41
N LEU A 19 -4.79 -7.00 -3.22
CA LEU A 19 -3.37 -6.77 -3.00
C LEU A 19 -2.51 -7.70 -3.89
N ASP A 20 -2.86 -8.98 -3.98
CA ASP A 20 -2.17 -9.95 -4.83
C ASP A 20 -2.25 -9.59 -6.32
N SER A 21 -3.41 -9.10 -6.80
CA SER A 21 -3.55 -8.61 -8.17
C SER A 21 -2.63 -7.41 -8.45
N ALA A 22 -2.59 -6.44 -7.54
CA ALA A 22 -1.71 -5.27 -7.67
C ALA A 22 -0.22 -5.67 -7.64
N LEU A 23 0.16 -6.62 -6.77
CA LEU A 23 1.53 -7.16 -6.70
C LEU A 23 1.93 -7.93 -7.96
N LYS A 24 1.02 -8.69 -8.57
CA LYS A 24 1.27 -9.35 -9.85
C LYS A 24 1.57 -8.32 -10.94
N ILE A 25 0.75 -7.28 -11.03
CA ILE A 25 0.97 -6.19 -11.99
C ILE A 25 2.32 -5.51 -11.73
N GLN A 26 2.64 -5.16 -10.49
CA GLN A 26 3.92 -4.56 -10.13
C GLN A 26 5.12 -5.40 -10.58
N LYS A 27 5.04 -6.72 -10.41
CA LYS A 27 6.10 -7.66 -10.82
C LYS A 27 6.20 -7.85 -12.33
N SER A 28 5.10 -7.66 -13.06
CA SER A 28 5.05 -7.77 -14.51
C SER A 28 5.50 -6.50 -15.24
N LEU A 29 5.69 -5.38 -14.53
CA LEU A 29 6.22 -4.16 -15.12
C LEU A 29 7.76 -4.22 -15.19
N ASP A 30 8.32 -3.90 -16.35
CA ASP A 30 9.78 -3.76 -16.52
C ASP A 30 10.36 -2.59 -15.71
N VAL A 31 9.50 -1.64 -15.32
CA VAL A 31 9.87 -0.47 -14.51
C VAL A 31 9.44 -0.64 -13.06
N LYS A 32 10.31 -0.21 -12.14
CA LYS A 32 10.02 -0.21 -10.71
C LYS A 32 8.99 0.88 -10.39
N ARG A 33 7.72 0.50 -10.22
CA ARG A 33 6.65 1.40 -9.76
C ARG A 33 6.28 1.12 -8.30
N PRO A 34 5.95 2.15 -7.50
CA PRO A 34 5.44 1.96 -6.15
C PRO A 34 4.10 1.22 -6.16
N LEU A 35 3.90 0.31 -5.20
CA LEU A 35 2.66 -0.46 -5.09
C LEU A 35 1.45 0.46 -4.82
N GLY A 36 1.66 1.53 -4.05
CA GLY A 36 0.63 2.52 -3.74
C GLY A 36 0.03 3.17 -4.98
N GLU A 37 0.87 3.56 -5.94
CA GLU A 37 0.38 4.13 -7.21
C GLU A 37 -0.42 3.12 -8.02
N ILE A 38 0.04 1.88 -8.11
CA ILE A 38 -0.67 0.82 -8.83
C ILE A 38 -2.04 0.57 -8.20
N LEU A 39 -2.14 0.59 -6.86
CA LEU A 39 -3.41 0.45 -6.16
C LEU A 39 -4.39 1.60 -6.49
N VAL A 40 -3.87 2.81 -6.68
CA VAL A 40 -4.68 3.97 -7.10
C VAL A 40 -5.10 3.87 -8.57
N ASP A 41 -4.17 3.52 -9.46
CA ASP A 41 -4.44 3.32 -10.89
C ASP A 41 -5.51 2.23 -11.12
N LEU A 42 -5.52 1.19 -10.28
CA LEU A 42 -6.52 0.12 -10.31
C LEU A 42 -7.85 0.52 -9.66
N GLY A 43 -7.97 1.73 -9.11
CA GLY A 43 -9.16 2.21 -8.41
C GLY A 43 -9.45 1.50 -7.08
N LEU A 44 -8.49 0.73 -6.56
CA LEU A 44 -8.65 -0.04 -5.32
C LEU A 44 -8.56 0.87 -4.08
N ILE A 45 -7.80 1.96 -4.17
CA ILE A 45 -7.72 3.02 -3.16
C ILE A 45 -7.73 4.40 -3.83
N THR A 46 -8.02 5.43 -3.06
CA THR A 46 -7.86 6.83 -3.50
C THR A 46 -6.48 7.36 -3.11
N TYR A 47 -6.01 8.40 -3.81
CA TYR A 47 -4.78 9.12 -3.44
C TYR A 47 -4.80 9.63 -2.00
N ASP A 48 -5.95 10.15 -1.54
CA ASP A 48 -6.15 10.61 -0.16
C ASP A 48 -5.90 9.48 0.87
N LYS A 49 -6.47 8.28 0.61
CA LYS A 49 -6.21 7.10 1.45
C LYS A 49 -4.74 6.69 1.41
N LEU A 50 -4.10 6.76 0.23
CA LEU A 50 -2.69 6.43 0.13
C LEU A 50 -1.84 7.36 1.01
N ILE A 51 -2.07 8.68 0.94
CA ILE A 51 -1.32 9.67 1.73
C ILE A 51 -1.54 9.44 3.23
N ASN A 52 -2.79 9.25 3.66
CA ASN A 52 -3.12 8.99 5.07
C ASN A 52 -2.40 7.74 5.61
N TYR A 53 -2.31 6.67 4.82
CA TYR A 53 -1.66 5.43 5.26
C TYR A 53 -0.12 5.52 5.23
N ILE A 54 0.45 6.35 4.35
CA ILE A 54 1.88 6.67 4.38
C ILE A 54 2.22 7.41 5.68
N ASP A 55 1.39 8.39 6.07
CA ASP A 55 1.58 9.13 7.32
C ASP A 55 1.51 8.21 8.55
N ILE A 56 0.53 7.29 8.60
CA ILE A 56 0.45 6.28 9.66
C ILE A 56 1.69 5.38 9.67
N GLN A 57 2.17 4.95 8.50
CA GLN A 57 3.36 4.10 8.38
C GLN A 57 4.62 4.81 8.89
N LEU A 58 4.76 6.12 8.63
CA LEU A 58 5.87 6.94 9.11
C LEU A 58 5.82 7.13 10.63
N LYS A 59 4.66 7.45 11.19
CA LYS A 59 4.48 7.59 12.65
C LYS A 59 4.81 6.30 13.40
N ALA A 60 4.36 5.16 12.87
CA ALA A 60 4.67 3.85 13.46
C ALA A 60 6.17 3.53 13.43
N LEU A 61 6.94 4.11 12.51
CA LEU A 61 8.40 3.99 12.50
C LEU A 61 9.04 4.84 13.60
N GLU A 62 8.56 6.07 13.80
CA GLU A 62 9.05 6.97 14.84
C GLU A 62 8.84 6.38 16.24
N GLU A 63 7.69 5.75 16.48
CA GLU A 63 7.38 5.08 17.75
C GLU A 63 8.23 3.82 17.99
N SER A 64 8.67 3.14 16.93
CA SER A 64 9.51 1.94 17.03
C SER A 64 10.99 2.24 17.29
N ILE A 65 11.43 3.48 17.07
CA ILE A 65 12.82 3.93 17.30
C ILE A 65 12.99 4.52 18.71
N ARG A 66 11.88 4.70 19.44
CA ARG A 66 11.83 5.24 20.79
C ARG A 66 11.87 4.14 21.85
#